data_AF-W0RLC0-F1
#
_entry.id   AF-W0RLC0-F1
#
_cell.length_a   1.000
_cell.length_b   1.000
_cell.length_c   1.000
_cell.angle_alpha   90.00
_cell.angle_beta   90.00
_cell.angle_gamma   90.00
#
_symmetry.space_group_name_H-M   'P 1'
#
loop_
_entity.id
_entity.type
_entity.pdbx_description
1 polymer ?
#
loop_
_entity_poly.entity_id
_entity_poly.type
_entity_poly.pdbx_seq_one_letter_code
_entity_poly.pdbx_strand_id
1 'polypeptide(L)' 'MTAVHAVRAVYTAFAGVPGIVRADVTLGGATVEHDGTVTRAALEEAVAIAGFAVVGFREERSLPTL' A
#
# COMPACT_ATOMS: atom_id res chain seq x y z
N MET A 1 11.60 17.41 3.16
CA MET A 1 10.40 16.64 2.76
C MET A 1 9.55 16.49 4.02
N THR A 2 8.32 17.02 4.07
CA THR A 2 7.49 16.89 5.30
C THR A 2 6.77 15.55 5.32
N ALA A 3 6.52 15.05 6.52
CA ALA A 3 5.75 13.84 6.81
C ALA A 3 4.50 13.65 5.94
N VAL A 4 3.75 14.74 5.71
CA VAL A 4 2.49 14.73 4.95
C VAL A 4 2.71 14.46 3.46
N HIS A 5 3.81 14.94 2.88
CA HIS A 5 4.10 14.71 1.46
C HIS A 5 4.48 13.25 1.19
N ALA A 6 5.22 12.62 2.12
CA ALA A 6 5.55 11.20 2.04
C ALA A 6 4.29 10.32 2.03
N VAL A 7 3.38 10.55 2.98
CA VAL A 7 2.10 9.84 3.08
C VAL A 7 1.27 10.02 1.80
N ARG A 8 1.14 11.25 1.30
CA ARG A 8 0.39 11.53 0.07
C ARG A 8 1.00 10.89 -1.17
N ALA A 9 2.32 10.87 -1.29
CA ALA A 9 3.01 10.27 -2.44
C ALA A 9 2.75 8.77 -2.51
N VAL A 10 2.90 8.06 -1.38
CA VAL A 10 2.64 6.62 -1.30
C VAL A 10 1.16 6.30 -1.52
N TYR A 11 0.25 7.06 -0.91
CA TYR A 11 -1.19 6.90 -1.15
C TYR A 11 -1.56 7.05 -2.64
N THR A 12 -0.99 8.07 -3.30
CA THR A 12 -1.23 8.31 -4.73
C THR A 12 -0.67 7.18 -5.59
N ALA A 13 0.49 6.63 -5.24
CA ALA A 13 1.07 5.50 -5.95
C ALA A 13 0.18 4.25 -5.86
N PHE A 14 -0.38 3.94 -4.68
CA PHE A 14 -1.31 2.83 -4.52
C PHE A 14 -2.63 3.02 -5.28
N ALA A 15 -3.11 4.25 -5.44
CA ALA A 15 -4.30 4.51 -6.26
C ALA A 15 -4.12 4.12 -7.74
N GLY A 16 -2.87 3.98 -8.22
CA GLY A 16 -2.54 3.50 -9.56
C GLY A 16 -2.43 1.98 -9.69
N VAL A 17 -2.54 1.21 -8.60
CA VAL A 17 -2.38 -0.26 -8.62
C VAL A 17 -3.76 -0.92 -8.76
N PRO A 18 -4.04 -1.62 -9.88
CA PRO A 18 -5.30 -2.35 -10.05
C PRO A 18 -5.49 -3.42 -8.97
N GLY A 19 -6.72 -3.54 -8.47
CA GLY A 19 -7.10 -4.53 -7.44
C GLY A 19 -6.97 -4.04 -5.99
N ILE A 20 -6.38 -2.87 -5.76
CA ILE A 20 -6.46 -2.19 -4.45
C ILE A 20 -7.87 -1.59 -4.29
N VAL A 21 -8.55 -1.98 -3.21
CA VAL A 21 -9.88 -1.49 -2.84
C VAL A 21 -9.78 -0.32 -1.87
N ARG A 22 -8.83 -0.41 -0.93
CA ARG A 22 -8.58 0.63 0.07
C ARG A 22 -7.10 0.68 0.43
N ALA A 23 -6.58 1.87 0.65
CA ALA A 23 -5.25 2.10 1.19
C ALA A 23 -5.33 3.08 2.36
N ASP A 24 -4.79 2.68 3.50
CA ASP A 24 -4.53 3.55 4.65
C ASP A 24 -3.02 3.71 4.80
N VAL A 25 -2.53 4.93 4.73
CA VAL A 25 -1.11 5.25 4.73
C VAL A 25 -0.81 6.20 5.86
N THR A 26 0.15 5.81 6.70
CA THR A 26 0.65 6.62 7.81
C THR A 26 2.16 6.77 7.70
N LEU A 27 2.76 7.56 8.59
CA LEU A 27 4.21 7.65 8.64
C LEU A 27 4.90 6.33 9.03
N GLY A 28 4.19 5.45 9.74
CA GLY A 28 4.72 4.20 10.28
C GLY A 28 4.55 3.00 9.35
N GLY A 29 3.82 3.15 8.25
CA GLY A 29 3.53 2.07 7.32
C GLY A 29 2.24 2.28 6.55
N ALA A 30 1.88 1.29 5.73
CA ALA A 30 0.66 1.28 4.96
C ALA A 30 -0.09 -0.05 5.12
N THR A 31 -1.41 0.04 5.20
CA THR A 31 -2.32 -1.10 5.16
C THR A 31 -3.15 -1.01 3.90
N VAL A 32 -3.20 -2.11 3.14
CA VAL A 32 -3.88 -2.18 1.86
C VAL A 32 -4.91 -3.30 1.91
N GLU A 33 -6.16 -2.98 1.58
CA GLU A 33 -7.18 -3.97 1.27
C GLU A 33 -7.21 -4.14 -0.25
N HIS A 34 -7.17 -5.40 -0.70
CA HIS A 34 -7.17 -5.72 -2.12
C HIS A 34 -8.03 -6.97 -2.41
N ASP A 35 -8.41 -7.12 -3.68
CA ASP A 35 -9.27 -8.20 -4.18
C ASP A 35 -8.59 -9.59 -4.31
N GLY A 36 -7.36 -9.73 -3.82
CA GLY A 36 -6.54 -10.94 -3.95
C GLY A 36 -5.69 -11.03 -5.22
N THR A 37 -5.80 -10.10 -6.17
CA THR A 37 -4.98 -10.09 -7.40
C THR A 37 -3.68 -9.31 -7.27
N VAL A 38 -3.58 -8.44 -6.27
CA VAL A 38 -2.40 -7.61 -6.01
C VAL A 38 -1.25 -8.46 -5.48
N THR A 39 -0.09 -8.34 -6.11
CA THR A 39 1.13 -9.03 -5.69
C THR A 39 2.01 -8.12 -4.83
N ARG A 40 2.87 -8.74 -4.01
CA ARG A 40 3.87 -8.00 -3.21
C ARG A 40 4.77 -7.14 -4.09
N ALA A 41 5.21 -7.67 -5.23
CA ALA A 41 6.05 -6.93 -6.17
C ALA A 41 5.37 -5.66 -6.71
N ALA A 42 4.07 -5.71 -7.01
CA ALA A 42 3.32 -4.54 -7.45
C ALA A 42 3.24 -3.44 -6.37
N LEU A 43 3.12 -3.86 -5.09
CA LEU A 43 3.14 -2.92 -3.96
C LEU A 43 4.53 -2.31 -3.76
N GLU A 44 5.59 -3.10 -3.86
CA GLU A 44 6.98 -2.63 -3.77
C GLU A 44 7.28 -1.60 -4.88
N GLU A 45 6.87 -1.89 -6.12
CA GLU A 45 7.05 -1.00 -7.26
C GLU A 45 6.30 0.34 -7.07
N ALA A 46 5.06 0.30 -6.59
CA ALA A 46 4.31 1.51 -6.27
C ALA A 46 5.01 2.36 -5.19
N VAL A 47 5.50 1.72 -4.12
CA VAL A 47 6.25 2.42 -3.06
C VAL A 47 7.58 3.00 -3.60
N ALA A 48 8.24 2.29 -4.51
CA ALA A 48 9.46 2.75 -5.17
C ALA A 48 9.22 3.97 -6.06
N ILE A 49 8.09 4.03 -6.79
CA ILE A 49 7.68 5.22 -7.56
C ILE A 49 7.53 6.45 -6.64
N ALA A 50 7.06 6.25 -5.41
CA ALA A 50 6.98 7.30 -4.40
C ALA A 50 8.33 7.67 -3.76
N GLY A 51 9.42 6.96 -4.10
CA GLY A 51 10.77 7.22 -3.60
C GLY A 51 11.12 6.51 -2.29
N PHE A 52 10.41 5.44 -1.93
CA PHE A 52 10.60 4.69 -0.70
C PHE A 52 10.93 3.21 -0.98
N ALA A 53 11.37 2.49 0.05
CA ALA A 53 11.62 1.05 -0.02
C ALA A 53 10.78 0.33 1.05
N VAL A 54 10.23 -0.83 0.71
CA VAL A 54 9.50 -1.67 1.66
C VAL A 54 10.49 -2.54 2.42
N VAL A 55 10.37 -2.54 3.76
CA VAL A 55 11.26 -3.32 4.65
C VAL A 55 10.62 -4.60 5.17
N GLY A 56 9.32 -4.78 4.96
CA GLY A 56 8.60 -5.95 5.42
C GLY A 56 7.13 -5.93 5.02
N PHE A 57 6.54 -7.12 4.99
CA PHE A 57 5.13 -7.33 4.69
C PHE A 57 4.49 -8.17 5.78
N ARG A 58 3.28 -7.80 6.15
CA ARG A 58 2.37 -8.64 6.91
C ARG A 58 1.10 -8.75 6.10
N GLU A 59 0.64 -9.99 5.93
CA GLU A 59 -0.56 -10.30 5.17
C GLU A 59 -1.55 -10.96 6.11
N GLU A 60 -2.76 -10.42 6.15
CA GLU A 60 -3.83 -10.91 7.01
C GLU A 60 -5.04 -11.22 6.15
N ARG A 61 -5.50 -12.47 6.20
CA ARG A 61 -6.70 -12.89 5.46
C ARG A 61 -7.89 -12.80 6.38
N SER A 62 -8.74 -11.80 6.17
CA SER A 62 -10.05 -11.76 6.81
C SER A 62 -11.02 -12.67 6.05
N LEU A 63 -11.69 -13.57 6.76
CA LEU A 63 -12.82 -14.31 6.22
C LEU A 63 -14.08 -13.48 6.45
N PRO A 64 -15.01 -13.40 5.49
CA PRO A 64 -16.29 -12.74 5.72
C PRO A 64 -16.99 -13.45 6.89
N THR A 65 -17.26 -12.70 7.97
CA THR A 65 -18.12 -13.16 9.05
C THR A 65 -19.55 -13.17 8.52
N LEU A 66 -20.13 -14.38 8.42
CA LEU A 66 -21.53 -14.63 8.07
C LEU A 66 -22.50 -14.06 9.11
#